data_AF-A0A0Q5JSY6-F1
#
_entry.id   AF-A0A0Q5JSY6-F1
#
_cell.length_a   1.000
_cell.length_b   1.000
_cell.length_c   1.000
_cell.angle_alpha   90.00
_cell.angle_beta   90.00
_cell.angle_gamma   90.00
#
_symmetry.space_group_name_H-M   'P 1'
#
loop_
_entity.id
_entity.type
_entity.pdbx_description
1 polymer ?
#
loop_
_entity_poly.entity_id
_entity_poly.type
_entity_poly.pdbx_seq_one_letter_code
_entity_poly.pdbx_strand_id
1 'polypeptide(L)'
;MATAAGRGILALVVAAVLLLSGAVIAVAIDPFAREPMAVGPTTEWVARLLLLLGVVWVGIGMISARTRLVRRPGAAAARATWVASTRPWRARESSLGLLPLDRCLMIVVPGGILVATRVVQTPRDGLWSVALAVASWLVFAVAVRLLLGRRSPWPIIAAVGGAIVLRCVVALLAVSFSGPAGIWPEVWSSPVLRVLYLTVAFALVAWIFVVAGWSLSAQIGPRRAVGIALAGVGVASALPAATIAVVGARDAVRSWNDQIGILPWDLARLAGARDGSFPVEIVTATTVAGLMAAVVGIVLALPTRSSSRAR
;
A
#
# COMPACT_ATOMS: atom_id res chain seq x y z
N MET A 1 -6.97 -4.26 30.50
CA MET A 1 -6.26 -3.00 30.22
C MET A 1 -4.84 -3.32 29.71
N ALA A 2 -4.66 -3.55 28.41
CA ALA A 2 -3.31 -3.51 27.84
C ALA A 2 -2.94 -2.02 27.76
N THR A 3 -2.03 -1.57 28.62
CA THR A 3 -1.65 -0.15 28.74
C THR A 3 -1.19 0.38 27.38
N ALA A 4 -1.39 1.68 27.12
CA ALA A 4 -0.98 2.30 25.86
C ALA A 4 0.49 2.01 25.48
N ALA A 5 1.34 1.78 26.48
CA ALA A 5 2.71 1.30 26.35
C ALA A 5 2.81 -0.07 25.64
N GLY A 6 2.00 -1.06 26.03
CA GLY A 6 2.01 -2.39 25.41
C GLY A 6 1.61 -2.37 23.93
N ARG A 7 0.69 -1.49 23.54
CA ARG A 7 0.33 -1.29 22.11
C ARG A 7 1.43 -0.58 21.33
N GLY A 8 2.14 0.34 21.96
CA GLY A 8 3.32 1.00 21.38
C GLY A 8 4.46 0.01 21.11
N ILE A 9 4.78 -0.86 22.07
CA ILE A 9 5.80 -1.90 21.91
C ILE A 9 5.41 -2.86 20.78
N LEU A 10 4.16 -3.33 20.75
CA LEU A 10 3.69 -4.21 19.68
C LEU A 10 3.81 -3.54 18.30
N ALA A 11 3.53 -2.24 18.18
CA ALA A 11 3.70 -1.50 16.94
C ALA A 11 5.15 -1.42 16.48
N LEU A 12 6.09 -1.19 17.41
CA LEU A 12 7.52 -1.19 17.10
C LEU A 12 8.01 -2.58 16.70
N VAL A 13 7.56 -3.63 17.39
CA VAL A 13 7.89 -5.02 17.03
C VAL A 13 7.35 -5.35 15.64
N VAL A 14 6.10 -5.00 15.33
CA VAL A 14 5.52 -5.22 14.00
C VAL A 14 6.29 -4.43 12.94
N ALA A 15 6.61 -3.16 13.19
CA ALA A 15 7.42 -2.37 12.26
C ALA A 15 8.79 -3.01 12.01
N ALA A 16 9.46 -3.50 13.06
CA ALA A 16 10.74 -4.21 12.94
C ALA A 16 10.59 -5.51 12.13
N VAL A 17 9.56 -6.32 12.38
CA VAL A 17 9.28 -7.53 11.60
C VAL A 17 8.98 -7.20 10.14
N LEU A 18 8.24 -6.13 9.85
CA LEU A 18 7.96 -5.69 8.49
C LEU A 18 9.22 -5.21 7.77
N LEU A 19 10.13 -4.52 8.47
CA LEU A 19 11.41 -4.10 7.91
C LEU A 19 12.34 -5.31 7.70
N LEU A 20 12.41 -6.25 8.65
CA LEU A 20 13.22 -7.47 8.50
C LEU A 20 12.71 -8.34 7.35
N SER A 21 11.40 -8.58 7.26
CA SER A 21 10.81 -9.32 6.14
C SER A 21 10.99 -8.57 4.82
N GLY A 22 10.84 -7.25 4.81
CA GLY A 22 11.15 -6.40 3.67
C GLY A 22 12.61 -6.52 3.23
N ALA A 23 13.55 -6.60 4.16
CA ALA A 23 14.98 -6.77 3.88
C ALA A 23 15.30 -8.14 3.31
N VAL A 24 14.71 -9.21 3.87
CA VAL A 24 14.86 -10.58 3.32
C VAL A 24 14.34 -10.64 1.88
N ILE A 25 13.15 -10.08 1.64
CA ILE A 25 12.54 -10.00 0.31
C ILE A 25 13.41 -9.16 -0.62
N ALA A 26 13.89 -8.00 -0.16
CA ALA A 26 14.74 -7.11 -0.93
C ALA A 26 16.04 -7.79 -1.36
N VAL A 27 16.75 -8.46 -0.43
CA VAL A 27 17.99 -9.19 -0.72
C VAL A 27 17.74 -10.35 -1.70
N ALA A 28 16.62 -11.05 -1.56
CA ALA A 28 16.26 -12.14 -2.47
C ALA A 28 15.98 -11.63 -3.90
N ILE A 29 15.45 -10.42 -4.06
CA ILE A 29 15.05 -9.86 -5.36
C ILE A 29 16.15 -8.98 -5.98
N ASP A 30 17.05 -8.43 -5.17
CA ASP A 30 18.14 -7.53 -5.59
C ASP A 30 18.93 -7.99 -6.83
N PRO A 31 19.30 -9.29 -6.97
CA PRO A 31 20.04 -9.78 -8.14
C PRO A 31 19.28 -9.67 -9.47
N PHE A 32 17.97 -9.48 -9.39
CA PHE A 32 17.05 -9.45 -10.53
C PHE A 32 16.50 -8.05 -10.81
N ALA A 33 16.85 -7.09 -9.96
CA ALA A 33 16.39 -5.73 -10.08
C ALA A 33 17.25 -5.02 -11.15
N ARG A 34 16.61 -4.48 -12.19
CA ARG A 34 17.31 -3.68 -13.22
C ARG A 34 17.23 -2.20 -12.92
N GLU A 35 18.11 -1.42 -13.54
CA GLU A 35 18.01 0.03 -13.52
C GLU A 35 16.67 0.47 -14.16
N PRO A 36 15.84 1.26 -13.46
CA PRO A 36 14.60 1.77 -14.02
C PRO A 36 14.84 2.73 -15.18
N MET A 37 13.88 2.83 -16.09
CA MET A 37 13.95 3.79 -17.19
C MET A 37 14.09 5.22 -16.65
N ALA A 38 15.06 5.97 -17.20
CA ALA A 38 15.18 7.40 -16.94
C ALA A 38 13.91 8.13 -17.37
N VAL A 39 13.45 9.07 -16.56
CA VAL A 39 12.25 9.84 -16.87
C VAL A 39 12.58 11.13 -17.59
N GLY A 40 11.68 11.53 -18.48
CA GLY A 40 11.72 12.86 -19.07
C GLY A 40 11.53 13.96 -18.01
N PRO A 41 11.98 15.20 -18.29
CA PRO A 41 11.93 16.30 -17.34
C PRO A 41 10.51 16.67 -16.88
N THR A 42 9.50 16.45 -17.73
CA THR A 42 8.10 16.71 -17.39
C THR A 42 7.60 15.77 -16.30
N THR A 43 7.82 14.46 -16.45
CA THR A 43 7.44 13.43 -15.47
C THR A 43 8.15 13.65 -14.14
N GLU A 44 9.42 14.05 -14.17
CA GLU A 44 10.20 14.38 -12.98
C GLU A 44 9.58 15.55 -12.19
N TRP A 45 9.26 16.66 -12.86
CA TRP A 45 8.63 17.81 -12.21
C TRP A 45 7.23 17.50 -11.66
N VAL A 46 6.45 16.71 -12.38
CA VAL A 46 5.16 16.22 -11.88
C VAL A 46 5.36 15.35 -10.63
N ALA A 47 6.36 14.46 -10.63
CA ALA A 47 6.69 13.65 -9.45
C ALA A 47 7.11 14.51 -8.25
N ARG A 48 7.92 15.55 -8.47
CA ARG A 48 8.33 16.51 -7.43
C ARG A 48 7.16 17.29 -6.86
N LEU A 49 6.22 17.73 -7.69
CA LEU A 49 5.01 18.41 -7.25
C LEU A 49 4.12 17.49 -6.41
N LEU A 50 3.91 16.25 -6.86
CA LEU A 50 3.15 15.25 -6.10
C LEU A 50 3.85 14.87 -4.80
N LEU A 51 5.19 14.76 -4.82
CA LEU A 51 6.01 14.51 -3.64
C LEU A 51 5.82 15.64 -2.62
N LEU A 52 5.89 16.90 -3.07
CA LEU A 52 5.65 18.06 -2.22
C LEU A 52 4.25 18.01 -1.60
N LEU A 53 3.21 17.70 -2.39
CA LEU A 53 1.84 17.57 -1.88
C LEU A 53 1.72 16.45 -0.83
N GLY A 54 2.33 15.28 -1.07
CA GLY A 54 2.36 14.17 -0.12
C GLY A 54 3.10 14.51 1.17
N VAL A 55 4.28 15.14 1.07
CA VAL A 55 5.09 15.58 2.22
C VAL A 55 4.36 16.65 3.01
N VAL A 56 3.73 17.63 2.36
CA VAL A 56 2.92 18.67 3.02
C VAL A 56 1.73 18.04 3.74
N TRP A 57 1.02 17.09 3.12
CA TRP A 57 -0.08 16.39 3.77
C TRP A 57 0.36 15.64 5.04
N VAL A 58 1.46 14.88 4.93
CA VAL A 58 2.07 14.17 6.07
C VAL A 58 2.54 15.15 7.15
N GLY A 59 3.19 16.24 6.76
CA GLY A 59 3.69 17.28 7.66
C GLY A 59 2.56 17.98 8.42
N ILE A 60 1.49 18.39 7.72
CA ILE A 60 0.28 18.95 8.35
C ILE A 60 -0.30 17.93 9.35
N GLY A 61 -0.41 16.65 8.98
CA GLY A 61 -0.91 15.60 9.86
C GLY A 61 -0.04 15.42 11.12
N MET A 62 1.28 15.40 10.95
CA MET A 62 2.24 15.27 12.05
C MET A 62 2.21 16.45 13.00
N ILE A 63 2.20 17.68 12.48
CA ILE A 63 2.16 18.92 13.27
C ILE A 63 0.82 19.04 13.98
N SER A 64 -0.28 18.80 13.28
CA SER A 64 -1.64 18.86 13.84
C SER A 64 -1.91 17.79 14.89
N ALA A 65 -1.18 16.66 14.84
CA ALA A 65 -1.24 15.65 15.90
C ALA A 65 -0.59 16.10 17.21
N ARG A 66 0.35 17.05 17.16
CA ARG A 66 1.10 17.58 18.31
C ARG A 66 0.58 18.93 18.81
N THR A 67 -0.21 19.64 18.02
CA THR A 67 -0.63 21.02 18.28
C THR A 67 -2.16 21.17 18.26
N ARG A 68 -2.68 22.33 18.68
CA ARG A 68 -4.12 22.66 18.61
C ARG A 68 -4.56 23.16 17.23
N LEU A 69 -3.79 22.91 16.16
CA LEU A 69 -4.08 23.37 14.78
C LEU A 69 -5.35 22.76 14.14
N VAL A 70 -6.06 21.88 14.86
CA VAL A 70 -7.24 21.11 14.42
C VAL A 70 -8.44 21.99 14.02
N ARG A 71 -8.40 23.31 14.26
CA ARG A 71 -9.49 24.23 13.89
C ARG A 71 -9.53 24.64 12.41
N ARG A 72 -8.51 24.35 11.61
CA ARG A 72 -8.51 24.68 10.17
C ARG A 72 -9.08 23.52 9.33
N PRO A 73 -9.92 23.80 8.31
CA PRO A 73 -10.43 22.76 7.41
C PRO A 73 -9.26 22.03 6.73
N GLY A 74 -9.34 20.70 6.64
CA GLY A 74 -8.31 19.84 6.07
C GLY A 74 -7.21 19.40 7.05
N ALA A 75 -6.87 20.21 8.05
CA ALA A 75 -5.89 19.84 9.07
C ALA A 75 -6.38 18.66 9.94
N ALA A 76 -7.69 18.59 10.20
CA ALA A 76 -8.31 17.47 10.90
C ALA A 76 -8.23 16.17 10.09
N ALA A 77 -8.45 16.22 8.77
CA ALA A 77 -8.30 15.06 7.87
C ALA A 77 -6.85 14.56 7.80
N ALA A 78 -5.89 15.46 7.60
CA ALA A 78 -4.47 15.14 7.58
C ALA A 78 -4.01 14.55 8.93
N ARG A 79 -4.46 15.12 10.05
CA ARG A 79 -4.23 14.56 11.39
C ARG A 79 -4.84 13.17 11.54
N ALA A 80 -6.08 13.00 11.09
CA ALA A 80 -6.79 11.72 11.20
C ALA A 80 -6.03 10.62 10.45
N THR A 81 -5.59 10.90 9.22
CA THR A 81 -4.81 9.95 8.41
C THR A 81 -3.44 9.65 9.01
N TRP A 82 -2.72 10.66 9.51
CA TRP A 82 -1.43 10.47 10.18
C TRP A 82 -1.53 9.66 11.47
N VAL A 83 -2.48 10.00 12.35
CA VAL A 83 -2.66 9.29 13.62
C VAL A 83 -3.15 7.87 13.38
N ALA A 84 -4.08 7.67 12.45
CA ALA A 84 -4.62 6.35 12.15
C ALA A 84 -3.58 5.47 11.43
N SER A 85 -2.66 6.03 10.63
CA SER A 85 -1.62 5.24 9.98
C SER A 85 -0.44 4.93 10.90
N THR A 86 -0.13 5.75 11.90
CA THR A 86 0.99 5.50 12.85
C THR A 86 0.55 4.81 14.13
N ARG A 87 -0.71 5.02 14.54
CA ARG A 87 -1.33 4.49 15.77
C ARG A 87 -2.75 4.00 15.44
N PRO A 88 -2.91 2.95 14.62
CA PRO A 88 -4.21 2.54 14.09
C PRO A 88 -5.21 2.09 15.16
N TRP A 89 -4.77 1.70 16.37
CA TRP A 89 -5.68 1.47 17.50
C TRP A 89 -6.42 2.74 17.97
N ARG A 90 -5.95 3.94 17.59
CA ARG A 90 -6.61 5.23 17.84
C ARG A 90 -7.38 5.76 16.64
N ALA A 91 -7.49 5.00 15.55
CA ALA A 91 -8.16 5.44 14.32
C ALA A 91 -9.63 5.85 14.54
N ARG A 92 -10.31 5.21 15.50
CA ARG A 92 -11.67 5.58 15.87
C ARG A 92 -11.73 6.97 16.48
N GLU A 93 -10.88 7.23 17.48
CA GLU A 93 -10.79 8.54 18.16
C GLU A 93 -10.45 9.66 17.18
N SER A 94 -9.58 9.39 16.20
CA SER A 94 -9.11 10.40 15.25
C SER A 94 -10.13 10.74 14.15
N SER A 95 -11.16 9.92 13.96
CA SER A 95 -12.21 10.13 12.94
C SER A 95 -13.52 10.69 13.50
N LEU A 96 -13.64 10.86 14.82
CA LEU A 96 -14.80 11.46 15.46
C LEU A 96 -14.83 12.97 15.24
N GLY A 97 -16.01 13.52 14.96
CA GLY A 97 -16.21 14.96 14.81
C GLY A 97 -15.68 15.58 13.52
N LEU A 98 -15.29 14.77 12.52
CA LEU A 98 -14.84 15.27 11.22
C LEU A 98 -15.99 15.94 10.45
N LEU A 99 -15.69 17.13 9.91
CA LEU A 99 -16.57 17.89 9.03
C LEU A 99 -16.75 17.15 7.68
N PRO A 100 -17.83 17.45 6.91
CA PRO A 100 -18.03 16.85 5.58
C PRO A 100 -16.85 17.07 4.63
N LEU A 101 -16.26 18.27 4.66
CA LEU A 101 -15.08 18.59 3.86
C LEU A 101 -13.87 17.74 4.26
N ASP A 102 -13.62 17.56 5.56
CA ASP A 102 -12.51 16.72 6.03
C ASP A 102 -12.67 15.26 5.61
N ARG A 103 -13.91 14.75 5.63
CA ARG A 103 -14.24 13.42 5.14
C ARG A 103 -13.97 13.27 3.64
N CYS A 104 -14.33 14.29 2.86
CA CYS A 104 -14.02 14.34 1.43
C CYS A 104 -12.51 14.35 1.18
N LEU A 105 -11.77 15.24 1.86
CA LEU A 105 -10.31 15.34 1.73
C LEU A 105 -9.59 14.05 2.14
N MET A 106 -10.12 13.32 3.12
CA MET A 106 -9.58 12.02 3.54
C MET A 106 -9.68 10.93 2.47
N ILE A 107 -10.56 11.09 1.48
CA ILE A 107 -10.69 10.20 0.33
C ILE A 107 -9.93 10.79 -0.88
N VAL A 108 -10.20 12.05 -1.21
CA VAL A 108 -9.69 12.71 -2.42
C VAL A 108 -8.17 12.86 -2.38
N VAL A 109 -7.58 13.23 -1.23
CA VAL A 109 -6.13 13.44 -1.18
C VAL A 109 -5.35 12.13 -1.28
N PRO A 110 -5.59 11.10 -0.43
CA PRO A 110 -4.91 9.81 -0.59
C PRO A 110 -5.21 9.12 -1.92
N GLY A 111 -6.48 9.15 -2.37
CA GLY A 111 -6.89 8.54 -3.64
C GLY A 111 -6.28 9.26 -4.84
N GLY A 112 -6.29 10.59 -4.84
CA GLY A 112 -5.70 11.42 -5.89
C GLY A 112 -4.19 11.24 -5.97
N ILE A 113 -3.48 11.27 -4.82
CA ILE A 113 -2.04 11.01 -4.76
C ILE A 113 -1.74 9.59 -5.29
N LEU A 114 -2.50 8.57 -4.89
CA LEU A 114 -2.30 7.20 -5.35
C LEU A 114 -2.46 7.09 -6.87
N VAL A 115 -3.57 7.59 -7.42
CA VAL A 115 -3.83 7.52 -8.87
C VAL A 115 -2.78 8.30 -9.64
N ALA A 116 -2.47 9.53 -9.22
CA ALA A 116 -1.46 10.35 -9.87
C ALA A 116 -0.07 9.71 -9.81
N THR A 117 0.30 9.12 -8.67
CA THR A 117 1.56 8.36 -8.53
C THR A 117 1.59 7.19 -9.51
N ARG A 118 0.49 6.42 -9.62
CA ARG A 118 0.42 5.30 -10.56
C ARG A 118 0.54 5.73 -12.02
N VAL A 119 -0.09 6.84 -12.39
CA VAL A 119 0.03 7.41 -13.74
C VAL A 119 1.45 7.86 -14.01
N VAL A 120 2.10 8.52 -13.06
CA VAL A 120 3.50 8.98 -13.19
C VAL A 120 4.49 7.81 -13.29
N GLN A 121 4.22 6.71 -12.58
CA GLN A 121 5.05 5.50 -12.60
C GLN A 121 4.86 4.65 -13.85
N THR A 122 3.85 4.93 -14.69
CA THR A 122 3.52 4.05 -15.81
C THR A 122 3.69 4.81 -17.12
N PRO A 123 4.49 4.31 -18.08
CA PRO A 123 4.52 4.86 -19.44
C PRO A 123 3.11 4.89 -20.06
N ARG A 124 2.88 5.80 -21.01
CA ARG A 124 1.52 6.05 -21.57
C ARG A 124 0.83 4.79 -22.12
N ASP A 125 1.59 3.79 -22.56
CA ASP A 125 1.06 2.55 -23.12
C ASP A 125 0.62 1.54 -22.04
N GLY A 126 0.98 1.77 -20.77
CA GLY A 126 0.72 0.86 -19.64
C GLY A 126 -0.51 1.22 -18.79
N LEU A 127 -1.35 2.17 -19.19
CA LEU A 127 -2.49 2.68 -18.40
C LEU A 127 -3.46 1.58 -17.94
N TRP A 128 -3.51 0.44 -18.64
CA TRP A 128 -4.31 -0.70 -18.21
C TRP A 128 -3.86 -1.26 -16.85
N SER A 129 -2.56 -1.29 -16.58
CA SER A 129 -2.04 -1.70 -15.27
C SER A 129 -2.45 -0.74 -14.15
N VAL A 130 -2.57 0.56 -14.46
CA VAL A 130 -3.11 1.58 -13.54
C VAL A 130 -4.60 1.33 -13.29
N ALA A 131 -5.37 1.09 -14.36
CA ALA A 131 -6.81 0.81 -14.25
C ALA A 131 -7.06 -0.44 -13.40
N LEU A 132 -6.32 -1.52 -13.62
CA LEU A 132 -6.39 -2.73 -12.81
C LEU A 132 -5.99 -2.49 -11.35
N ALA A 133 -4.92 -1.73 -11.11
CA ALA A 133 -4.51 -1.38 -9.75
C ALA A 133 -5.61 -0.58 -9.02
N VAL A 134 -6.23 0.39 -9.68
CA VAL A 134 -7.34 1.19 -9.13
C VAL A 134 -8.57 0.32 -8.90
N ALA A 135 -8.95 -0.51 -9.87
CA ALA A 135 -10.06 -1.46 -9.74
C ALA A 135 -9.85 -2.41 -8.54
N SER A 136 -8.62 -2.84 -8.31
CA SER A 136 -8.26 -3.69 -7.17
C SER A 136 -8.47 -2.97 -5.83
N TRP A 137 -8.07 -1.71 -5.74
CA TRP A 137 -8.33 -0.87 -4.57
C TRP A 137 -9.82 -0.65 -4.34
N LEU A 138 -10.60 -0.46 -5.41
CA LEU A 138 -12.05 -0.33 -5.33
C LEU A 138 -12.70 -1.63 -4.85
N VAL A 139 -12.30 -2.78 -5.38
CA VAL A 139 -12.77 -4.10 -4.94
C VAL A 139 -12.46 -4.31 -3.45
N PHE A 140 -11.24 -3.98 -3.01
CA PHE A 140 -10.88 -4.04 -1.60
C PHE A 140 -11.75 -3.11 -0.74
N ALA A 141 -11.95 -1.86 -1.16
CA ALA A 141 -12.80 -0.90 -0.45
C ALA A 141 -14.26 -1.37 -0.35
N VAL A 142 -14.80 -1.96 -1.43
CA VAL A 142 -16.15 -2.55 -1.45
C VAL A 142 -16.24 -3.75 -0.51
N ALA A 143 -15.27 -4.68 -0.57
CA ALA A 143 -15.24 -5.85 0.32
C ALA A 143 -15.20 -5.43 1.80
N VAL A 144 -14.33 -4.48 2.14
CA VAL A 144 -14.26 -3.88 3.48
C VAL A 144 -15.60 -3.24 3.85
N ARG A 145 -16.21 -2.45 2.96
CA ARG A 145 -17.50 -1.77 3.20
C ARG A 145 -18.62 -2.76 3.50
N LEU A 146 -18.69 -3.86 2.74
CA LEU A 146 -19.67 -4.94 2.91
C LEU A 146 -19.48 -5.63 4.26
N LEU A 147 -18.23 -5.95 4.64
CA LEU A 147 -17.91 -6.65 5.89
C LEU A 147 -18.11 -5.78 7.14
N LEU A 148 -18.03 -4.46 7.01
CA LEU A 148 -18.30 -3.50 8.09
C LEU A 148 -19.79 -3.38 8.40
N GLY A 149 -20.66 -3.54 7.40
CA GLY A 149 -22.11 -3.41 7.53
C GLY A 149 -22.53 -1.99 7.92
N ARG A 150 -23.28 -1.82 9.02
CA ARG A 150 -23.77 -0.49 9.47
C ARG A 150 -22.72 0.34 10.24
N ARG A 151 -21.50 -0.18 10.43
CA ARG A 151 -20.44 0.49 11.18
C ARG A 151 -19.79 1.62 10.36
N SER A 152 -19.17 2.57 11.06
CA SER A 152 -18.51 3.73 10.45
C SER A 152 -17.25 3.32 9.66
N PRO A 153 -17.13 3.68 8.37
CA PRO A 153 -15.96 3.36 7.55
C PRO A 153 -14.78 4.33 7.75
N TRP A 154 -15.01 5.47 8.40
CA TRP A 154 -14.02 6.54 8.52
C TRP A 154 -12.69 6.14 9.20
N PRO A 155 -12.67 5.28 10.25
CA PRO A 155 -11.42 4.85 10.87
C PRO A 155 -10.49 4.07 9.91
N ILE A 156 -11.04 3.19 9.08
CA ILE A 156 -10.23 2.41 8.13
C ILE A 156 -9.79 3.27 6.95
N ILE A 157 -10.65 4.16 6.46
CA ILE A 157 -10.29 5.12 5.40
C ILE A 157 -9.13 6.02 5.87
N ALA A 158 -9.18 6.50 7.13
CA ALA A 158 -8.09 7.28 7.71
C ALA A 158 -6.78 6.48 7.76
N ALA A 159 -6.83 5.26 8.30
CA ALA A 159 -5.66 4.41 8.50
C ALA A 159 -4.99 4.02 7.17
N VAL A 160 -5.79 3.49 6.24
CA VAL A 160 -5.33 3.05 4.93
C VAL A 160 -4.90 4.24 4.09
N GLY A 161 -5.66 5.35 4.10
CA GLY A 161 -5.31 6.57 3.37
C GLY A 161 -3.96 7.15 3.80
N GLY A 162 -3.69 7.22 5.12
CA GLY A 162 -2.39 7.67 5.61
C GLY A 162 -1.23 6.73 5.23
N ALA A 163 -1.43 5.41 5.30
CA ALA A 163 -0.42 4.44 4.89
C ALA A 163 -0.15 4.47 3.37
N ILE A 164 -1.18 4.68 2.54
CA ILE A 164 -1.07 4.88 1.11
C ILE A 164 -0.24 6.13 0.79
N VAL A 165 -0.52 7.27 1.45
CA VAL A 165 0.26 8.50 1.22
C VAL A 165 1.73 8.30 1.58
N LEU A 166 2.04 7.65 2.71
CA LEU A 166 3.42 7.32 3.10
C LEU A 166 4.13 6.48 2.04
N ARG A 167 3.45 5.45 1.53
CA ARG A 167 3.94 4.63 0.42
C ARG A 167 4.19 5.46 -0.84
N CYS A 168 3.24 6.32 -1.21
CA CYS A 168 3.36 7.16 -2.40
C CYS A 168 4.50 8.17 -2.26
N VAL A 169 4.74 8.73 -1.07
CA VAL A 169 5.90 9.60 -0.82
C VAL A 169 7.21 8.88 -1.11
N VAL A 170 7.38 7.64 -0.63
CA VAL A 170 8.59 6.84 -0.92
C VAL A 170 8.72 6.52 -2.40
N ALA A 171 7.62 6.16 -3.05
CA ALA A 171 7.57 5.90 -4.48
C ALA A 171 7.88 7.14 -5.33
N LEU A 172 7.34 8.30 -4.97
CA LEU A 172 7.56 9.57 -5.67
C LEU A 172 8.96 10.13 -5.42
N LEU A 173 9.56 9.87 -4.25
CA LEU A 173 10.95 10.24 -3.97
C LEU A 173 11.90 9.59 -4.98
N ALA A 174 11.69 8.30 -5.26
CA ALA A 174 12.40 7.59 -6.32
C ALA A 174 12.26 8.26 -7.69
N VAL A 175 11.03 8.49 -8.15
CA VAL A 175 10.77 9.09 -9.48
C VAL A 175 11.29 10.53 -9.58
N SER A 176 11.21 11.30 -8.50
CA SER A 176 11.62 12.71 -8.45
C SER A 176 13.12 12.92 -8.67
N PHE A 177 13.93 11.88 -8.43
CA PHE A 177 15.37 11.88 -8.65
C PHE A 177 15.80 11.06 -9.88
N SER A 178 14.85 10.51 -10.64
CA SER A 178 15.10 9.64 -11.81
C SER A 178 15.39 10.38 -13.12
N GLY A 179 15.50 11.72 -13.09
CA GLY A 179 15.76 12.53 -14.28
C GLY A 179 17.24 12.58 -14.70
N PRO A 180 17.56 13.24 -15.83
CA PRO A 180 18.91 13.26 -16.42
C PRO A 180 20.01 13.83 -15.51
N ALA A 181 19.64 14.67 -14.55
CA ALA A 181 20.55 15.29 -13.58
C ALA A 181 20.40 14.73 -12.16
N GLY A 182 19.64 13.64 -11.99
CA GLY A 182 19.32 13.07 -10.69
C GLY A 182 20.28 11.95 -10.24
N ILE A 183 20.30 11.68 -8.94
CA ILE A 183 21.17 10.67 -8.30
C ILE A 183 20.71 9.22 -8.51
N TRP A 184 19.64 9.00 -9.29
CA TRP A 184 19.02 7.68 -9.41
C TRP A 184 19.94 6.59 -9.97
N PRO A 185 20.79 6.84 -10.97
CA PRO A 185 21.78 5.85 -11.41
C PRO A 185 22.74 5.44 -10.29
N GLU A 186 23.14 6.39 -9.43
CA GLU A 186 24.02 6.12 -8.27
C GLU A 186 23.31 5.30 -7.18
N VAL A 187 22.00 5.52 -7.00
CA VAL A 187 21.16 4.71 -6.09
C VAL A 187 21.04 3.27 -6.59
N TRP A 188 20.92 3.06 -7.91
CA TRP A 188 20.77 1.73 -8.50
C TRP A 188 22.09 0.98 -8.72
N SER A 189 23.21 1.70 -8.79
CA SER A 189 24.55 1.10 -8.81
C SER A 189 24.99 0.60 -7.44
N SER A 190 24.45 1.17 -6.35
CA SER A 190 24.72 0.74 -4.97
C SER A 190 23.73 -0.35 -4.51
N PRO A 191 24.19 -1.59 -4.26
CA PRO A 191 23.32 -2.67 -3.76
C PRO A 191 22.68 -2.32 -2.42
N VAL A 192 23.40 -1.60 -1.56
CA VAL A 192 22.94 -1.21 -0.23
C VAL A 192 21.76 -0.24 -0.32
N LEU A 193 21.87 0.79 -1.16
CA LEU A 193 20.80 1.78 -1.33
C LEU A 193 19.56 1.17 -1.98
N ARG A 194 19.77 0.29 -2.96
CA ARG A 194 18.70 -0.49 -3.59
C ARG A 194 17.97 -1.35 -2.57
N VAL A 195 18.67 -2.22 -1.83
CA VAL A 195 18.05 -3.07 -0.80
C VAL A 195 17.31 -2.25 0.26
N LEU A 196 17.87 -1.11 0.70
CA LEU A 196 17.22 -0.24 1.68
C LEU A 196 15.90 0.34 1.13
N TYR A 197 15.91 0.85 -0.11
CA TYR A 197 14.71 1.35 -0.77
C TYR A 197 13.64 0.27 -0.89
N LEU A 198 14.02 -0.92 -1.37
CA LEU A 198 13.12 -2.06 -1.52
C LEU A 198 12.53 -2.50 -0.19
N THR A 199 13.34 -2.56 0.85
CA THR A 199 12.92 -2.91 2.22
C THR A 199 11.80 -2.00 2.68
N VAL A 200 11.99 -0.68 2.57
CA VAL A 200 10.99 0.32 2.98
C VAL A 200 9.76 0.23 2.09
N ALA A 201 9.93 0.05 0.78
CA ALA A 201 8.81 -0.07 -0.16
C ALA A 201 7.92 -1.28 0.17
N PHE A 202 8.50 -2.46 0.42
CA PHE A 202 7.76 -3.67 0.79
C PHE A 202 7.12 -3.55 2.18
N ALA A 203 7.87 -3.03 3.16
CA ALA A 203 7.35 -2.81 4.50
C ALA A 203 6.12 -1.88 4.48
N LEU A 204 6.14 -0.82 3.67
CA LEU A 204 5.00 0.09 3.52
C LEU A 204 3.80 -0.54 2.80
N VAL A 205 3.99 -1.50 1.88
CA VAL A 205 2.85 -2.31 1.36
C VAL A 205 2.20 -3.08 2.48
N ALA A 206 3.00 -3.87 3.20
CA ALA A 206 2.51 -4.73 4.27
C ALA A 206 1.85 -3.91 5.39
N TRP A 207 2.41 -2.73 5.67
CA TRP A 207 1.86 -1.79 6.65
C TRP A 207 0.42 -1.39 6.33
N ILE A 208 0.04 -1.23 5.06
CA ILE A 208 -1.35 -0.89 4.69
C ILE A 208 -2.34 -1.95 5.20
N PHE A 209 -1.99 -3.24 5.09
CA PHE A 209 -2.82 -4.33 5.59
C PHE A 209 -2.82 -4.42 7.12
N VAL A 210 -1.68 -4.15 7.76
CA VAL A 210 -1.58 -4.09 9.23
C VAL A 210 -2.46 -2.99 9.79
N VAL A 211 -2.39 -1.77 9.26
CA VAL A 211 -3.23 -0.66 9.75
C VAL A 211 -4.71 -0.89 9.46
N ALA A 212 -5.04 -1.52 8.33
CA ALA A 212 -6.40 -1.95 8.04
C ALA A 212 -6.89 -2.93 9.13
N GLY A 213 -6.17 -4.02 9.38
CA GLY A 213 -6.52 -5.00 10.41
C GLY A 213 -6.63 -4.37 11.81
N TRP A 214 -5.67 -3.54 12.22
CA TRP A 214 -5.71 -2.91 13.55
C TRP A 214 -6.85 -1.91 13.70
N SER A 215 -7.14 -1.11 12.66
CA SER A 215 -8.28 -0.16 12.69
C SER A 215 -9.64 -0.87 12.77
N LEU A 216 -9.74 -2.08 12.21
CA LEU A 216 -10.94 -2.91 12.23
C LEU A 216 -11.09 -3.72 13.52
N SER A 217 -9.99 -4.11 14.16
CA SER A 217 -10.00 -4.95 15.35
C SER A 217 -10.88 -4.38 16.47
N ALA A 218 -10.88 -3.06 16.63
CA ALA A 218 -11.68 -2.34 17.61
C ALA A 218 -13.20 -2.31 17.29
N GLN A 219 -13.60 -2.63 16.06
CA GLN A 219 -14.99 -2.53 15.59
C GLN A 219 -15.67 -3.88 15.40
N ILE A 220 -14.92 -4.89 14.94
CA ILE A 220 -15.45 -6.20 14.53
C ILE A 220 -14.77 -7.38 15.23
N GLY A 221 -13.84 -7.10 16.15
CA GLY A 221 -13.07 -8.10 16.88
C GLY A 221 -11.80 -8.53 16.13
N PRO A 222 -10.81 -9.10 16.85
CA PRO A 222 -9.49 -9.40 16.30
C PRO A 222 -9.54 -10.47 15.20
N ARG A 223 -10.32 -11.55 15.38
CA ARG A 223 -10.44 -12.64 14.39
C ARG A 223 -10.88 -12.13 13.02
N ARG A 224 -11.99 -11.37 12.99
CA ARG A 224 -12.56 -10.87 11.73
C ARG A 224 -11.66 -9.83 11.08
N ALA A 225 -10.99 -9.01 11.89
CA ALA A 225 -10.05 -8.02 11.39
C ALA A 225 -8.80 -8.65 10.75
N VAL A 226 -8.25 -9.72 11.35
CA VAL A 226 -7.19 -10.53 10.74
C VAL A 226 -7.69 -11.17 9.45
N GLY A 227 -8.91 -11.70 9.45
CA GLY A 227 -9.53 -12.24 8.25
C GLY A 227 -9.60 -11.25 7.10
N ILE A 228 -10.03 -10.01 7.35
CA ILE A 228 -10.09 -8.95 6.32
C ILE A 228 -8.70 -8.55 5.84
N ALA A 229 -7.73 -8.42 6.74
CA ALA A 229 -6.35 -8.10 6.36
C ALA A 229 -5.75 -9.21 5.47
N LEU A 230 -5.93 -10.47 5.88
CA LEU A 230 -5.46 -11.64 5.13
C LEU A 230 -6.17 -11.77 3.77
N ALA A 231 -7.47 -11.49 3.74
CA ALA A 231 -8.24 -11.45 2.49
C ALA A 231 -7.71 -10.38 1.53
N GLY A 232 -7.40 -9.19 2.05
CA GLY A 232 -6.79 -8.10 1.29
C GLY A 232 -5.42 -8.47 0.74
N VAL A 233 -4.57 -9.11 1.56
CA VAL A 233 -3.26 -9.61 1.11
C VAL A 233 -3.45 -10.62 -0.01
N GLY A 234 -4.35 -11.58 0.17
CA GLY A 234 -4.65 -12.60 -0.84
C GLY A 234 -5.13 -12.03 -2.17
N VAL A 235 -6.05 -11.07 -2.13
CA VAL A 235 -6.52 -10.34 -3.33
C VAL A 235 -5.37 -9.58 -3.98
N ALA A 236 -4.54 -8.89 -3.21
CA ALA A 236 -3.38 -8.15 -3.74
C ALA A 236 -2.36 -9.09 -4.41
N SER A 237 -2.14 -10.28 -3.85
CA SER A 237 -1.27 -11.31 -4.42
C SER A 237 -1.83 -11.97 -5.68
N ALA A 238 -3.16 -11.95 -5.88
CA ALA A 238 -3.79 -12.46 -7.11
C ALA A 238 -3.80 -11.45 -8.27
N LEU A 239 -3.48 -10.17 -8.02
CA LEU A 239 -3.50 -9.12 -9.03
C LEU A 239 -2.55 -9.34 -10.22
N PRO A 240 -1.31 -9.83 -10.02
CA PRO A 240 -0.43 -10.16 -11.14
C PRO A 240 -1.09 -11.14 -12.10
N ALA A 241 -1.66 -12.26 -11.60
CA ALA A 241 -2.35 -13.22 -12.46
C ALA A 241 -3.62 -12.68 -13.12
N ALA A 242 -4.42 -11.87 -12.40
CA ALA A 242 -5.57 -11.21 -13.01
C ALA A 242 -5.15 -10.29 -14.17
N THR A 243 -4.05 -9.55 -13.99
CA THR A 243 -3.48 -8.69 -15.04
C THR A 243 -3.04 -9.52 -16.24
N ILE A 244 -2.35 -10.64 -16.02
CA ILE A 244 -1.90 -11.56 -17.08
C ILE A 244 -3.06 -12.20 -17.81
N ALA A 245 -4.12 -12.61 -17.09
CA ALA A 245 -5.29 -13.23 -17.69
C ALA A 245 -6.06 -12.26 -18.61
N VAL A 246 -6.03 -10.96 -18.29
CA VAL A 246 -6.77 -9.92 -19.02
C VAL A 246 -5.95 -9.31 -20.17
N VAL A 247 -4.67 -9.02 -19.91
CA VAL A 247 -3.77 -8.29 -20.84
C VAL A 247 -2.93 -9.24 -21.69
N GLY A 248 -2.79 -10.49 -21.24
CA GLY A 248 -1.79 -11.41 -21.76
C GLY A 248 -0.45 -11.27 -21.03
N ALA A 249 0.25 -12.40 -20.89
CA ALA A 249 1.50 -12.48 -20.12
C ALA A 249 2.60 -11.57 -20.67
N ARG A 250 2.75 -11.52 -21.99
CA ARG A 250 3.80 -10.74 -22.67
C ARG A 250 3.66 -9.24 -22.38
N ASP A 251 2.46 -8.71 -22.59
CA ASP A 251 2.18 -7.28 -22.44
C ASP A 251 2.13 -6.86 -20.96
N ALA A 252 1.66 -7.76 -20.06
CA ALA A 252 1.75 -7.54 -18.62
C ALA A 252 3.21 -7.41 -18.14
N VAL A 253 4.10 -8.32 -18.55
CA VAL A 253 5.53 -8.23 -18.18
C VAL A 253 6.20 -7.01 -18.78
N ARG A 254 5.94 -6.73 -20.06
CA ARG A 254 6.46 -5.52 -20.69
C ARG A 254 6.04 -4.28 -19.90
N SER A 255 4.75 -4.17 -19.58
CA SER A 255 4.22 -3.05 -18.79
C SER A 255 4.83 -2.97 -17.39
N TRP A 256 5.10 -4.09 -16.72
CA TRP A 256 5.74 -4.08 -15.40
C TRP A 256 7.22 -3.74 -15.45
N ASN A 257 7.91 -4.16 -16.50
CA ASN A 257 9.33 -3.85 -16.71
C ASN A 257 9.55 -2.39 -17.10
N ASP A 258 8.58 -1.80 -17.80
CA ASP A 258 8.63 -0.40 -18.22
C ASP A 258 8.12 0.57 -17.12
N GLN A 259 7.63 0.07 -15.97
CA GLN A 259 7.21 0.93 -14.85
C GLN A 259 8.40 1.62 -14.15
N ILE A 260 8.25 2.91 -13.92
CA ILE A 260 9.25 3.76 -13.28
C ILE A 260 9.05 3.69 -11.75
N GLY A 261 10.09 3.28 -11.02
CA GLY A 261 10.10 3.33 -9.54
C GLY A 261 9.31 2.22 -8.84
N ILE A 262 8.80 1.24 -9.58
CA ILE A 262 8.46 -0.09 -9.05
C ILE A 262 9.47 -1.02 -9.72
N LEU A 263 10.08 -1.95 -8.95
CA LEU A 263 11.24 -2.73 -9.42
C LEU A 263 11.05 -3.19 -10.86
N PRO A 264 12.00 -2.89 -11.77
CA PRO A 264 12.03 -3.55 -13.06
C PRO A 264 12.40 -5.00 -12.79
N TRP A 265 11.41 -5.89 -12.86
CA TRP A 265 11.59 -7.29 -12.56
C TRP A 265 12.24 -7.94 -13.78
N ASP A 266 13.47 -8.44 -13.65
CA ASP A 266 13.92 -9.46 -14.61
C ASP A 266 13.21 -10.78 -14.30
N LEU A 267 11.91 -10.85 -14.60
CA LEU A 267 11.04 -11.98 -14.29
C LEU A 267 11.60 -13.28 -14.88
N ALA A 268 12.14 -13.23 -16.11
CA ALA A 268 12.80 -14.37 -16.74
C ALA A 268 13.99 -14.86 -15.89
N ARG A 269 14.84 -13.94 -15.44
CA ARG A 269 15.98 -14.31 -14.57
C ARG A 269 15.54 -14.79 -13.19
N LEU A 270 14.52 -14.20 -12.57
CA LEU A 270 13.91 -14.62 -11.29
C LEU A 270 13.41 -16.06 -11.32
N ALA A 271 12.92 -16.50 -12.48
CA ALA A 271 12.40 -17.85 -12.70
C ALA A 271 13.48 -18.88 -13.04
N GLY A 272 14.75 -18.47 -13.12
CA GLY A 272 15.81 -19.31 -13.68
C GLY A 272 15.65 -19.56 -15.19
N ALA A 273 14.72 -18.86 -15.85
CA ALA A 273 14.52 -18.95 -17.29
C ALA A 273 15.66 -18.21 -18.01
N ARG A 274 16.58 -19.00 -18.58
CA ARG A 274 17.42 -18.54 -19.70
C ARG A 274 16.50 -18.43 -20.91
N ASP A 275 16.53 -17.30 -21.62
CA ASP A 275 15.81 -17.07 -22.89
C ASP A 275 14.34 -16.64 -22.81
N GLY A 276 14.04 -15.56 -22.09
CA GLY A 276 12.82 -14.76 -22.32
C GLY A 276 11.49 -15.46 -22.09
N SER A 277 11.48 -16.65 -21.50
CA SER A 277 10.27 -17.38 -21.15
C SER A 277 9.62 -16.79 -19.89
N PHE A 278 8.29 -16.79 -19.90
CA PHE A 278 7.49 -16.17 -18.86
C PHE A 278 7.42 -17.07 -17.60
N PRO A 279 7.58 -16.55 -16.37
CA PRO A 279 7.60 -17.36 -15.14
C PRO A 279 6.24 -17.87 -14.71
N VAL A 280 5.62 -18.74 -15.50
CA VAL A 280 4.28 -19.26 -15.21
C VAL A 280 4.25 -19.88 -13.81
N GLU A 281 5.30 -20.59 -13.39
CA GLU A 281 5.38 -21.25 -12.08
C GLU A 281 5.37 -20.26 -10.90
N ILE A 282 6.16 -19.20 -10.95
CA ILE A 282 6.19 -18.19 -9.87
C ILE A 282 4.85 -17.47 -9.79
N VAL A 283 4.29 -17.09 -10.94
CA VAL A 283 3.00 -16.40 -10.99
C VAL A 283 1.86 -17.30 -10.53
N THR A 284 1.84 -18.57 -10.94
CA THR A 284 0.82 -19.52 -10.50
C THR A 284 0.95 -19.82 -9.01
N ALA A 285 2.16 -20.08 -8.50
CA ALA A 285 2.39 -20.32 -7.07
C ALA A 285 1.95 -19.12 -6.20
N THR A 286 2.35 -17.89 -6.58
CA THR A 286 1.93 -16.67 -5.86
C THR A 286 0.42 -16.44 -5.92
N THR A 287 -0.21 -16.78 -7.05
CA THR A 287 -1.67 -16.67 -7.22
C THR A 287 -2.42 -17.70 -6.40
N VAL A 288 -1.98 -18.95 -6.38
CA VAL A 288 -2.57 -20.01 -5.57
C VAL A 288 -2.44 -19.67 -4.09
N ALA A 289 -1.24 -19.28 -3.65
CA ALA A 289 -1.03 -18.82 -2.27
C ALA A 289 -1.91 -17.61 -1.93
N GLY A 290 -2.02 -16.64 -2.84
CA GLY A 290 -2.91 -15.49 -2.71
C GLY A 290 -4.38 -15.88 -2.59
N LEU A 291 -4.85 -16.80 -3.44
CA LEU A 291 -6.22 -17.29 -3.40
C LEU A 291 -6.53 -18.05 -2.11
N MET A 292 -5.60 -18.89 -1.64
CA MET A 292 -5.72 -19.60 -0.36
C MET A 292 -5.79 -18.61 0.80
N ALA A 293 -4.91 -17.59 0.83
CA ALA A 293 -4.96 -16.53 1.82
C ALA A 293 -6.29 -15.76 1.74
N ALA A 294 -6.79 -15.48 0.53
CA ALA A 294 -8.07 -14.82 0.32
C ALA A 294 -9.23 -15.63 0.91
N VAL A 295 -9.29 -16.92 0.61
CA VAL A 295 -10.33 -17.84 1.12
C VAL A 295 -10.27 -17.95 2.64
N VAL A 296 -9.10 -18.22 3.21
CA VAL A 296 -8.92 -18.30 4.67
C VAL A 296 -9.30 -16.98 5.33
N GLY A 297 -8.90 -15.85 4.74
CA GLY A 297 -9.25 -14.52 5.19
C GLY A 297 -10.76 -14.27 5.21
N ILE A 298 -11.46 -14.63 4.13
CA ILE A 298 -12.92 -14.52 4.02
C ILE A 298 -13.60 -15.38 5.08
N VAL A 299 -13.19 -16.65 5.24
CA VAL A 299 -13.74 -17.57 6.25
C VAL A 299 -13.56 -17.02 7.67
N LEU A 300 -12.41 -16.41 7.97
CA LEU A 300 -12.16 -15.77 9.26
C LEU A 300 -12.97 -14.47 9.44
N ALA A 301 -13.26 -13.75 8.36
CA ALA A 301 -14.02 -12.49 8.36
C ALA A 301 -15.53 -12.70 8.50
N LEU A 302 -16.04 -13.87 8.12
CA LEU A 302 -17.45 -14.22 8.26
C LEU A 302 -17.88 -14.25 9.74
N PRO A 303 -19.10 -13.80 10.07
CA PRO A 303 -19.63 -13.95 11.40
C PRO A 303 -19.76 -15.44 11.72
N THR A 304 -19.14 -15.90 12.80
CA THR A 304 -19.50 -17.21 13.35
C THR A 304 -20.94 -17.12 13.82
N ARG A 305 -21.84 -17.88 13.19
CA ARG A 305 -23.19 -18.10 13.74
C ARG A 305 -22.98 -18.79 15.09
N SER A 306 -22.91 -18.04 16.19
CA SER A 306 -23.20 -18.62 17.49
C SER A 306 -24.62 -19.12 17.39
N SER A 307 -24.79 -20.42 17.56
CA SER A 307 -26.06 -21.10 17.70
C SER A 307 -27.03 -20.26 18.52
N SER A 308 -27.99 -19.63 17.85
CA SER A 308 -29.25 -19.22 18.46
C SER A 308 -30.05 -20.49 18.75
N ARG A 309 -29.59 -21.28 19.72
CA ARG A 309 -30.30 -22.37 20.38
C ARG A 309 -29.69 -22.56 21.76
N ALA A 310 -30.15 -21.74 22.71
CA ALA A 310 -30.71 -22.20 23.97
C ALA A 310 -31.07 -20.97 24.83
N ARG A 311 -32.39 -20.67 24.82
CA ARG A 311 -33.21 -19.97 25.83
C ARG A 311 -32.76 -18.58 26.29
#